data_AF-A0A223D4N6-F1
#
_entry.id   AF-A0A223D4N6-F1
#
_cell.length_a   1.000
_cell.length_b   1.000
_cell.length_c   1.000
_cell.angle_alpha   90.00
_cell.angle_beta   90.00
_cell.angle_gamma   90.00
#
_symmetry.space_group_name_H-M   'P 1'
#
loop_
_entity.id
_entity.type
_entity.pdbx_description
1 polymer ?
#
loop_
_entity_poly.entity_id
_entity_poly.type
_entity_poly.pdbx_seq_one_letter_code
_entity_poly.pdbx_strand_id
1 'polypeptide(L)'
;MKKIISSITLAILLSGMISFSSQSQLTLASNDNFSKSQFVTEQSKLKKKQTSEQREKGKQIDEQLSSVMPYVSLNEDNIVTVDIVAAKAAKVPKSSIQTAEKYFQEQNRMITEIASGKTMAEVEFSDDFEGSFNDYFYYLAEGKNAPPVVQNTNFGVIQPDANGGCGGDTDNPHPCPPRQTLYWFYSLPELQTIFLNQGYHATAHYAGGSADWNPARDYTKCVSAYNCGSCAFRYQAVFADTNTANKYHAIVQVPEPNPEILSYIWPTGSWGLYVKWWHDYSC
;
A
#
# COMPACT_ATOMS: atom_id res chain seq x y z
N MET A 1 22.93 -71.46 -18.00
CA MET A 1 23.61 -71.43 -19.32
C MET A 1 22.54 -71.39 -20.41
N LYS A 2 22.69 -70.55 -21.45
CA LYS A 2 22.01 -70.56 -22.78
C LYS A 2 20.56 -71.13 -22.91
N LYS A 3 19.58 -70.28 -23.29
CA LYS A 3 18.89 -70.25 -24.62
C LYS A 3 17.67 -71.22 -24.74
N ILE A 4 16.59 -71.02 -25.53
CA ILE A 4 16.14 -69.96 -26.48
C ILE A 4 14.62 -70.09 -26.80
N ILE A 5 13.91 -68.95 -26.95
CA ILE A 5 12.86 -68.54 -27.94
C ILE A 5 11.60 -69.42 -28.26
N SER A 6 10.54 -68.71 -28.69
CA SER A 6 9.36 -69.12 -29.50
C SER A 6 8.11 -69.63 -28.75
N SER A 7 6.87 -69.28 -29.16
CA SER A 7 6.41 -68.34 -30.23
C SER A 7 4.89 -68.05 -30.12
N ILE A 8 4.45 -66.88 -30.65
CA ILE A 8 3.25 -66.63 -31.51
C ILE A 8 1.88 -67.23 -31.03
N THR A 9 0.80 -66.48 -30.75
CA THR A 9 -0.34 -66.02 -31.63
C THR A 9 -1.47 -65.45 -30.71
N LEU A 10 -2.57 -64.79 -31.14
CA LEU A 10 -2.82 -63.75 -32.17
C LEU A 10 -4.29 -63.23 -32.06
N ALA A 11 -4.46 -61.92 -31.87
CA ALA A 11 -5.66 -61.09 -32.18
C ALA A 11 -7.05 -61.36 -31.55
N ILE A 12 -7.77 -60.25 -31.32
CA ILE A 12 -9.14 -59.86 -31.78
C ILE A 12 -9.66 -58.79 -30.78
N LEU A 13 -9.59 -57.48 -31.05
CA LEU A 13 -10.47 -56.64 -31.90
C LEU A 13 -11.98 -56.74 -31.60
N LEU A 14 -12.53 -55.74 -30.90
CA LEU A 14 -13.82 -55.07 -31.18
C LEU A 14 -13.85 -53.77 -30.35
N SER A 15 -13.77 -52.59 -30.95
CA SER A 15 -14.90 -51.80 -31.49
C SER A 15 -15.83 -51.26 -30.40
N GLY A 16 -15.59 -50.01 -30.00
CA GLY A 16 -16.40 -49.26 -29.04
C GLY A 16 -16.35 -47.76 -29.30
N MET A 17 -16.68 -47.33 -30.52
CA MET A 17 -16.91 -45.91 -30.80
C MET A 17 -18.15 -45.44 -30.02
N ILE A 18 -17.95 -44.50 -29.09
CA ILE A 18 -19.04 -43.68 -28.57
C ILE A 18 -18.71 -42.22 -28.88
N SER A 19 -19.30 -41.74 -29.98
CA SER A 19 -19.36 -40.32 -30.27
C SER A 19 -20.37 -39.66 -29.34
N PHE A 20 -19.90 -38.81 -28.42
CA PHE A 20 -20.76 -37.81 -27.77
C PHE A 20 -20.42 -36.42 -28.30
N SER A 21 -21.09 -36.07 -29.40
CA SER A 21 -21.23 -34.70 -29.86
C SER A 21 -22.52 -34.11 -29.30
N SER A 22 -22.42 -33.31 -28.25
CA SER A 22 -23.40 -32.24 -28.00
C SER A 22 -22.74 -31.09 -27.24
N GLN A 23 -22.92 -29.90 -27.78
CA GLN A 23 -22.49 -28.67 -27.14
C GLN A 23 -23.38 -28.41 -25.93
N SER A 24 -22.84 -28.60 -24.72
CA SER A 24 -23.32 -27.89 -23.54
C SER A 24 -22.35 -26.74 -23.27
N GLN A 25 -22.72 -25.55 -23.75
CA GLN A 25 -22.05 -24.31 -23.39
C GLN A 25 -22.27 -24.05 -21.90
N LEU A 26 -21.41 -24.60 -21.05
CA LEU A 26 -21.21 -24.10 -19.70
C LEU A 26 -20.53 -22.74 -19.83
N THR A 27 -21.34 -21.70 -20.00
CA THR A 27 -20.96 -20.32 -19.70
C THR A 27 -20.64 -20.23 -18.22
N LEU A 28 -19.40 -20.57 -17.87
CA LEU A 28 -18.71 -19.95 -16.76
C LEU A 28 -18.70 -18.45 -17.07
N ALA A 29 -19.69 -17.75 -16.53
CA ALA A 29 -19.65 -16.30 -16.42
C ALA A 29 -18.45 -15.98 -15.52
N SER A 30 -17.33 -15.65 -16.14
CA SER A 30 -16.22 -14.95 -15.50
C SER A 30 -16.81 -13.70 -14.86
N ASN A 31 -16.94 -13.70 -13.54
CA ASN A 31 -17.56 -12.59 -12.81
C ASN A 31 -16.59 -11.41 -12.64
N ASP A 32 -15.74 -11.19 -13.66
CA ASP A 32 -14.82 -10.06 -13.85
C ASP A 32 -15.56 -8.74 -14.16
N ASN A 33 -16.86 -8.69 -13.85
CA ASN A 33 -17.72 -7.53 -13.93
C ASN A 33 -17.86 -6.83 -12.57
N PHE A 34 -16.86 -6.93 -11.69
CA PHE A 34 -16.53 -5.80 -10.81
C PHE A 34 -15.88 -4.70 -11.67
N SER A 35 -16.74 -4.11 -12.51
CA SER A 35 -16.34 -3.25 -13.62
C SER A 35 -15.56 -2.05 -13.10
N LYS A 36 -14.51 -1.66 -13.83
CA LYS A 36 -13.84 -0.35 -13.66
C LYS A 36 -14.83 0.82 -13.63
N SER A 37 -16.01 0.68 -14.25
CA SER A 37 -17.08 1.68 -14.15
C SER A 37 -17.64 1.83 -12.73
N GLN A 38 -17.72 0.78 -11.90
CA GLN A 38 -18.21 0.92 -10.52
C GLN A 38 -17.19 1.63 -9.64
N PHE A 39 -15.89 1.30 -9.74
CA PHE A 39 -14.84 1.97 -8.95
C PHE A 39 -14.69 3.46 -9.33
N VAL A 40 -14.74 3.77 -10.63
CA VAL A 40 -14.79 5.16 -11.13
C VAL A 40 -16.11 5.86 -10.76
N THR A 41 -17.22 5.13 -10.62
CA THR A 41 -18.50 5.69 -10.16
C THR A 41 -18.49 5.98 -8.65
N GLU A 42 -17.82 5.17 -7.82
CA GLU A 42 -17.63 5.46 -6.40
C GLU A 42 -16.67 6.65 -6.19
N GLN A 43 -15.50 6.68 -6.83
CA GLN A 43 -14.59 7.83 -6.75
C GLN A 43 -15.19 9.13 -7.31
N SER A 44 -16.05 9.06 -8.34
CA SER A 44 -16.77 10.24 -8.84
C SER A 44 -17.98 10.66 -7.98
N LYS A 45 -18.58 9.75 -7.20
CA LYS A 45 -19.54 10.10 -6.13
C LYS A 45 -18.83 10.74 -4.92
N LEU A 46 -17.58 10.33 -4.63
CA LEU A 46 -16.74 10.92 -3.58
C LEU A 46 -16.23 12.32 -3.94
N LYS A 47 -16.28 12.75 -5.22
CA LYS A 47 -16.16 14.17 -5.62
C LYS A 47 -17.38 15.03 -5.23
N LYS A 48 -17.94 14.81 -4.03
CA LYS A 48 -18.64 15.88 -3.31
C LYS A 48 -17.61 16.93 -2.96
N LYS A 49 -17.59 18.03 -3.73
CA LYS A 49 -16.83 19.24 -3.42
C LYS A 49 -16.98 19.56 -1.93
N GLN A 50 -15.90 19.47 -1.17
CA GLN A 50 -15.92 19.65 0.28
C GLN A 50 -16.50 21.04 0.59
N THR A 51 -17.25 21.16 1.68
CA THR A 51 -17.74 22.48 2.10
C THR A 51 -16.57 23.38 2.54
N SER A 52 -16.76 24.70 2.49
CA SER A 52 -15.75 25.63 3.02
C SER A 52 -15.48 25.43 4.52
N GLU A 53 -16.49 24.99 5.28
CA GLU A 53 -16.38 24.71 6.70
C GLU A 53 -15.45 23.53 6.99
N GLN A 54 -15.65 22.41 6.28
CA GLN A 54 -14.83 21.20 6.45
C GLN A 54 -13.37 21.44 6.02
N ARG A 55 -13.13 22.19 4.93
CA ARG A 55 -11.78 22.63 4.55
C ARG A 55 -11.09 23.43 5.66
N GLU A 56 -11.81 24.33 6.33
CA GLU A 56 -11.21 25.13 7.41
C GLU A 56 -10.94 24.30 8.66
N LYS A 57 -11.81 23.33 9.01
CA LYS A 57 -11.57 22.39 10.12
C LYS A 57 -10.33 21.53 9.89
N GLY A 58 -10.17 20.97 8.68
CA GLY A 58 -8.98 20.19 8.36
C GLY A 58 -7.70 21.03 8.37
N LYS A 59 -7.73 22.24 7.80
CA LYS A 59 -6.63 23.22 7.92
C LYS A 59 -6.28 23.54 9.38
N GLN A 60 -7.27 23.68 10.25
CA GLN A 60 -7.05 23.94 11.67
C GLN A 60 -6.37 22.75 12.37
N ILE A 61 -6.70 21.52 12.01
CA ILE A 61 -6.03 20.30 12.52
C ILE A 61 -4.58 20.24 12.01
N ASP A 62 -4.34 20.58 10.74
CA ASP A 62 -3.00 20.63 10.16
C ASP A 62 -2.07 21.62 10.89
N GLU A 63 -2.55 22.84 11.12
CA GLU A 63 -1.85 23.88 11.90
C GLU A 63 -1.60 23.45 13.34
N GLN A 64 -2.54 22.71 13.94
CA GLN A 64 -2.40 22.15 15.29
C GLN A 64 -1.30 21.08 15.36
N LEU A 65 -1.32 20.09 14.46
CA LEU A 65 -0.29 19.05 14.39
C LEU A 65 1.09 19.66 14.13
N SER A 66 1.20 20.53 13.12
CA SER A 66 2.43 21.26 12.77
C SER A 66 3.04 21.99 13.96
N SER A 67 2.22 22.59 14.84
CA SER A 67 2.71 23.30 16.03
C SER A 67 3.31 22.39 17.11
N VAL A 68 3.05 21.08 17.06
CA VAL A 68 3.55 20.08 18.03
C VAL A 68 4.77 19.31 17.50
N MET A 69 4.92 19.18 16.17
CA MET A 69 6.00 18.39 15.55
C MET A 69 7.43 18.65 16.05
N PRO A 70 7.86 19.89 16.40
CA PRO A 70 9.20 20.12 16.97
C PRO A 70 9.45 19.43 18.32
N TYR A 71 8.40 18.91 18.96
CA TYR A 71 8.43 18.18 20.23
C TYR A 71 8.08 16.69 20.03
N VAL A 72 8.05 16.20 18.79
CA VAL A 72 7.76 14.81 18.44
C VAL A 72 9.05 14.04 18.24
N SER A 73 9.09 12.81 18.74
CA SER A 73 10.20 11.87 18.57
C SER A 73 9.70 10.49 18.19
N LEU A 74 10.50 9.78 17.38
CA LEU A 74 10.30 8.38 17.00
C LEU A 74 11.31 7.51 17.76
N ASN A 75 10.90 6.32 18.21
CA ASN A 75 11.83 5.28 18.65
C ASN A 75 12.22 4.35 17.47
N GLU A 76 13.00 3.30 17.74
CA GLU A 76 13.44 2.31 16.75
C GLU A 76 12.28 1.50 16.13
N ASP A 77 11.14 1.39 16.81
CA ASP A 77 9.91 0.72 16.36
C ASP A 77 8.95 1.69 15.63
N ASN A 78 9.38 2.91 15.33
CA ASN A 78 8.58 4.05 14.84
C ASN A 78 7.41 4.48 15.76
N ILE A 79 7.40 4.06 17.03
CA ILE A 79 6.44 4.53 18.04
C ILE A 79 6.72 6.01 18.33
N VAL A 80 5.67 6.82 18.23
CA VAL A 80 5.73 8.27 18.37
C VAL A 80 5.54 8.69 19.82
N THR A 81 6.41 9.57 20.32
CA THR A 81 6.26 10.23 21.63
C THR A 81 6.28 11.74 21.47
N VAL A 82 5.38 12.43 22.19
CA VAL A 82 5.32 13.89 22.28
C VAL A 82 5.94 14.34 23.61
N ASP A 83 6.95 15.22 23.57
CA ASP A 83 7.42 15.92 24.76
C ASP A 83 6.43 17.03 25.15
N ILE A 84 5.40 16.60 25.89
CA ILE A 84 4.36 17.46 26.43
C ILE A 84 4.93 18.54 27.38
N VAL A 85 6.08 18.29 28.03
CA VAL A 85 6.70 19.25 28.95
C VAL A 85 7.37 20.37 28.17
N ALA A 86 8.18 20.03 27.16
CA ALA A 86 8.79 21.00 26.26
C ALA A 86 7.74 21.79 25.47
N ALA A 87 6.72 21.13 24.91
CA ALA A 87 5.63 21.78 24.19
C ALA A 87 4.88 22.81 25.07
N LYS A 88 4.57 22.46 26.33
CA LYS A 88 3.97 23.39 27.30
C LYS A 88 4.91 24.54 27.67
N ALA A 89 6.20 24.27 27.87
CA ALA A 89 7.19 25.30 28.17
C ALA A 89 7.34 26.30 27.01
N ALA A 90 7.27 25.82 25.76
CA ALA A 90 7.25 26.61 24.54
C ALA A 90 5.90 27.29 24.24
N LYS A 91 4.90 27.15 25.11
CA LYS A 91 3.54 27.71 24.99
C LYS A 91 2.76 27.23 23.77
N VAL A 92 3.01 26.00 23.30
CA VAL A 92 2.15 25.35 22.31
C VAL A 92 0.71 25.29 22.84
N PRO A 93 -0.32 25.64 22.05
CA PRO A 93 -1.70 25.65 22.52
C PRO A 93 -2.14 24.29 23.07
N LYS A 94 -2.89 24.29 24.19
CA LYS A 94 -3.38 23.05 24.80
C LYS A 94 -4.19 22.20 23.79
N SER A 95 -5.01 22.84 22.96
CA SER A 95 -5.76 22.18 21.90
C SER A 95 -4.84 21.48 20.89
N SER A 96 -3.76 22.13 20.45
CA SER A 96 -2.78 21.50 19.56
C SER A 96 -2.15 20.26 20.17
N ILE A 97 -1.73 20.34 21.44
CA ILE A 97 -1.16 19.19 22.17
C ILE A 97 -2.20 18.04 22.22
N GLN A 98 -3.45 18.34 22.56
CA GLN A 98 -4.52 17.32 22.63
C GLN A 98 -4.82 16.68 21.27
N THR A 99 -4.82 17.46 20.19
CA THR A 99 -4.99 16.94 18.82
C THR A 99 -3.83 16.02 18.43
N ALA A 100 -2.59 16.41 18.73
CA ALA A 100 -1.41 15.59 18.48
C ALA A 100 -1.37 14.32 19.36
N GLU A 101 -1.71 14.41 20.65
CA GLU A 101 -1.85 13.25 21.54
C GLU A 101 -2.82 12.23 20.94
N LYS A 102 -4.00 12.66 20.48
CA LYS A 102 -4.99 11.77 19.86
C LYS A 102 -4.50 11.18 18.53
N TYR A 103 -3.85 11.98 17.69
CA TYR A 103 -3.32 11.54 16.39
C TYR A 103 -2.22 10.49 16.54
N PHE A 104 -1.24 10.73 17.41
CA PHE A 104 -0.14 9.80 17.63
C PHE A 104 -0.54 8.58 18.47
N GLN A 105 -1.54 8.70 19.35
CA GLN A 105 -2.14 7.52 20.00
C GLN A 105 -2.75 6.56 18.98
N GLU A 106 -3.50 7.07 18.00
CA GLU A 106 -4.10 6.24 16.95
C GLU A 106 -3.03 5.60 16.05
N GLN A 107 -2.00 6.36 15.66
CA GLN A 107 -0.90 5.80 14.87
C GLN A 107 -0.14 4.71 15.65
N ASN A 108 0.15 4.94 16.93
CA ASN A 108 0.82 3.95 17.78
C ASN A 108 -0.05 2.69 18.00
N ARG A 109 -1.38 2.85 18.08
CA ARG A 109 -2.34 1.74 18.07
C ARG A 109 -2.22 0.95 16.76
N MET A 110 -2.21 1.61 15.61
CA MET A 110 -2.04 0.96 14.30
C MET A 110 -0.72 0.19 14.20
N ILE A 111 0.41 0.79 14.61
CA ILE A 111 1.71 0.10 14.66
C ILE A 111 1.61 -1.16 15.53
N THR A 112 1.03 -1.05 16.73
CA THR A 112 0.90 -2.15 17.68
C THR A 112 0.02 -3.29 17.13
N GLU A 113 -1.09 -2.95 16.47
CA GLU A 113 -2.00 -3.94 15.88
C GLU A 113 -1.37 -4.65 14.68
N ILE A 114 -0.67 -3.92 13.81
CA ILE A 114 0.08 -4.50 12.69
C ILE A 114 1.20 -5.42 13.21
N ALA A 115 1.96 -4.98 14.22
CA ALA A 115 2.99 -5.79 14.86
C ALA A 115 2.42 -7.04 15.58
N SER A 116 1.15 -7.00 16.01
CA SER A 116 0.44 -8.16 16.57
C SER A 116 -0.05 -9.17 15.52
N GLY A 117 0.13 -8.88 14.22
CA GLY A 117 -0.20 -9.77 13.11
C GLY A 117 -1.41 -9.35 12.26
N LYS A 118 -2.03 -8.19 12.51
CA LYS A 118 -3.05 -7.65 11.60
C LYS A 118 -2.44 -7.09 10.32
N THR A 119 -3.20 -7.12 9.23
CA THR A 119 -2.89 -6.37 8.01
C THR A 119 -3.33 -4.90 8.11
N MET A 120 -2.73 -4.03 7.31
CA MET A 120 -3.07 -2.60 7.22
C MET A 120 -4.53 -2.35 6.76
N ALA A 121 -5.13 -3.34 6.07
CA ALA A 121 -6.53 -3.35 5.68
C ALA A 121 -7.48 -3.78 6.81
N GLU A 122 -7.02 -4.58 7.78
CA GLU A 122 -7.78 -4.99 8.98
C GLU A 122 -7.68 -3.99 10.14
N VAL A 123 -6.74 -3.04 10.06
CA VAL A 123 -6.68 -1.91 10.99
C VAL A 123 -7.55 -0.77 10.46
N GLU A 124 -8.82 -0.82 10.84
CA GLU A 124 -9.74 0.31 10.74
C GLU A 124 -9.35 1.41 11.74
N PHE A 125 -9.66 2.66 11.40
CA PHE A 125 -9.59 3.76 12.36
C PHE A 125 -10.68 3.62 13.42
N SER A 126 -10.41 4.10 14.64
CA SER A 126 -11.41 4.14 15.70
C SER A 126 -12.47 5.20 15.40
N ASP A 127 -13.76 4.92 15.68
CA ASP A 127 -14.89 5.83 15.42
C ASP A 127 -14.64 7.26 15.92
N ASP A 128 -14.01 7.39 17.09
CA ASP A 128 -13.66 8.68 17.70
C ASP A 128 -12.54 9.40 16.94
N PHE A 129 -11.54 8.66 16.43
CA PHE A 129 -10.50 9.22 15.57
C PHE A 129 -11.08 9.62 14.21
N GLU A 130 -11.78 8.72 13.52
CA GLU A 130 -12.40 9.02 12.23
C GLU A 130 -13.33 10.24 12.37
N GLY A 131 -14.26 10.23 13.33
CA GLY A 131 -15.18 11.36 13.57
C GLY A 131 -14.51 12.71 13.86
N SER A 132 -13.26 12.71 14.34
CA SER A 132 -12.48 13.93 14.60
C SER A 132 -11.53 14.34 13.47
N PHE A 133 -11.04 13.39 12.68
CA PHE A 133 -10.02 13.59 11.65
C PHE A 133 -10.54 13.37 10.22
N ASN A 134 -11.81 13.02 10.01
CA ASN A 134 -12.38 12.89 8.66
C ASN A 134 -12.30 14.21 7.87
N ASP A 135 -12.65 15.34 8.49
CA ASP A 135 -12.51 16.66 7.86
C ASP A 135 -11.05 17.03 7.61
N TYR A 136 -10.10 16.50 8.40
CA TYR A 136 -8.67 16.56 8.10
C TYR A 136 -8.36 15.72 6.85
N PHE A 137 -8.62 14.42 6.83
CA PHE A 137 -8.35 13.56 5.67
C PHE A 137 -9.03 14.00 4.37
N TYR A 138 -10.20 14.65 4.41
CA TYR A 138 -10.80 15.30 3.25
C TYR A 138 -10.11 16.60 2.84
N TYR A 139 -9.77 17.46 3.80
CA TYR A 139 -9.02 18.70 3.54
C TYR A 139 -7.69 18.41 2.86
N LEU A 140 -7.00 17.41 3.40
CA LEU A 140 -5.83 16.77 2.82
C LEU A 140 -6.12 16.32 1.38
N ALA A 141 -7.10 15.43 1.15
CA ALA A 141 -7.39 14.86 -0.18
C ALA A 141 -7.83 15.85 -1.28
N GLU A 142 -8.30 17.06 -0.96
CA GLU A 142 -8.59 18.07 -1.98
C GLU A 142 -7.34 18.78 -2.52
N GLY A 143 -6.27 18.80 -1.73
CA GLY A 143 -4.99 19.42 -2.06
C GLY A 143 -4.98 20.95 -2.13
N LYS A 144 -3.84 21.55 -1.80
CA LYS A 144 -3.57 22.96 -2.03
C LYS A 144 -2.30 23.12 -2.86
N ASN A 145 -2.33 24.12 -3.74
CA ASN A 145 -1.12 24.61 -4.41
C ASN A 145 -0.19 25.29 -3.38
N ALA A 146 0.55 24.49 -2.62
CA ALA A 146 1.66 24.98 -1.82
C ALA A 146 2.78 25.49 -2.76
N PRO A 147 3.46 26.61 -2.44
CA PRO A 147 4.65 27.01 -3.18
C PRO A 147 5.75 25.94 -3.01
N PRO A 148 6.64 25.78 -4.00
CA PRO A 148 7.68 24.74 -3.94
C PRO A 148 8.55 24.91 -2.69
N VAL A 149 8.53 23.89 -1.82
CA VAL A 149 9.36 23.87 -0.61
C VAL A 149 10.82 23.94 -1.01
N VAL A 150 11.54 24.91 -0.45
CA VAL A 150 12.97 25.12 -0.74
C VAL A 150 13.75 23.93 -0.21
N GLN A 151 14.35 23.16 -1.13
CA GLN A 151 15.21 22.04 -0.80
C GLN A 151 16.36 22.51 0.10
N ASN A 152 16.47 21.93 1.30
CA ASN A 152 17.68 22.05 2.10
C ASN A 152 18.30 20.67 2.30
N THR A 153 19.41 20.45 1.61
CA THR A 153 20.13 19.18 1.58
C THR A 153 20.96 18.99 2.83
N ASN A 154 20.42 18.31 3.85
CA ASN A 154 21.21 17.71 4.93
C ASN A 154 20.56 16.40 5.40
N PHE A 155 21.11 15.28 4.92
CA PHE A 155 20.79 13.95 5.44
C PHE A 155 21.27 13.85 6.90
N GLY A 156 20.39 13.46 7.81
CA GLY A 156 20.72 13.24 9.23
C GLY A 156 19.77 13.88 10.24
N VAL A 157 18.80 14.70 9.79
CA VAL A 157 17.77 15.28 10.66
C VAL A 157 16.40 14.88 10.11
N ILE A 158 15.64 14.13 10.91
CA ILE A 158 14.20 13.88 10.71
C ILE A 158 13.53 15.26 10.62
N GLN A 159 12.91 15.57 9.49
CA GLN A 159 12.21 16.85 9.36
C GLN A 159 10.93 16.79 10.21
N PRO A 160 10.66 17.79 11.07
CA PRO A 160 9.48 17.84 11.91
C PRO A 160 8.30 18.49 11.16
N ASP A 161 7.97 18.01 9.97
CA ASP A 161 6.73 18.35 9.25
C ASP A 161 5.61 17.35 9.60
N ALA A 162 4.42 17.89 9.92
CA ALA A 162 3.21 17.08 10.16
C ALA A 162 2.64 16.56 8.83
N ASN A 163 2.82 17.39 7.83
CA ASN A 163 2.65 17.21 6.41
C ASN A 163 3.53 16.03 5.95
N GLY A 164 2.93 15.04 5.28
CA GLY A 164 3.60 13.80 4.87
C GLY A 164 5.02 14.02 4.34
N GLY A 165 5.96 13.23 4.87
CA GLY A 165 7.38 13.42 4.63
C GLY A 165 7.79 13.36 3.16
N CYS A 166 9.04 13.73 2.88
CA CYS A 166 9.65 13.57 1.57
C CYS A 166 9.09 14.50 0.48
N GLY A 167 8.52 15.64 0.85
CA GLY A 167 8.08 16.67 -0.12
C GLY A 167 6.81 16.33 -0.90
N GLY A 168 6.17 15.21 -0.58
CA GLY A 168 4.78 14.96 -0.93
C GLY A 168 4.00 14.77 0.36
N ASP A 169 3.35 15.83 0.81
CA ASP A 169 2.47 15.77 1.95
C ASP A 169 1.07 15.38 1.51
N THR A 170 0.09 15.71 2.32
CA THR A 170 -1.32 15.45 2.03
C THR A 170 -1.97 16.58 1.21
N ASP A 171 -1.52 17.83 1.35
CA ASP A 171 -1.95 18.97 0.50
C ASP A 171 -1.38 18.84 -0.94
N ASN A 172 -0.27 18.12 -1.11
CA ASN A 172 0.41 17.80 -2.35
C ASN A 172 0.84 16.31 -2.33
N PRO A 173 -0.11 15.36 -2.48
CA PRO A 173 0.18 13.93 -2.40
C PRO A 173 1.19 13.48 -3.44
N HIS A 174 2.04 12.52 -3.05
CA HIS A 174 2.82 11.77 -4.02
C HIS A 174 1.88 11.25 -5.11
N PRO A 175 2.18 11.46 -6.40
CA PRO A 175 1.26 11.09 -7.47
C PRO A 175 1.07 9.58 -7.48
N CYS A 176 -0.18 9.10 -7.56
CA CYS A 176 -0.49 7.70 -7.81
C CYS A 176 0.09 7.29 -9.18
N PRO A 177 1.19 6.52 -9.23
CA PRO A 177 1.90 6.31 -10.50
C PRO A 177 1.18 5.25 -11.35
N PRO A 178 1.24 5.36 -12.70
CA PRO A 178 0.52 4.46 -13.57
C PRO A 178 1.06 3.03 -13.47
N ARG A 179 0.15 2.07 -13.23
CA ARG A 179 0.43 0.62 -13.27
C ARG A 179 0.80 0.19 -14.70
N GLN A 180 1.99 -0.37 -14.88
CA GLN A 180 2.51 -0.87 -16.16
C GLN A 180 2.52 -2.39 -16.20
N THR A 181 2.00 -3.00 -17.27
CA THR A 181 2.04 -4.46 -17.43
C THR A 181 3.26 -4.91 -18.23
N LEU A 182 4.09 -5.75 -17.62
CA LEU A 182 5.35 -6.27 -18.15
C LEU A 182 5.37 -7.82 -18.09
N TYR A 183 6.36 -8.42 -18.75
CA TYR A 183 6.68 -9.86 -18.67
C TYR A 183 5.48 -10.80 -18.88
N TRP A 184 4.81 -10.67 -20.03
CA TRP A 184 3.67 -11.53 -20.41
C TRP A 184 4.06 -12.98 -20.68
N PHE A 185 3.21 -13.91 -20.23
CA PHE A 185 3.29 -15.36 -20.47
C PHE A 185 4.50 -16.06 -19.83
N TYR A 186 4.99 -15.53 -18.71
CA TYR A 186 6.01 -16.20 -17.88
C TYR A 186 5.33 -17.15 -16.87
N SER A 187 6.05 -18.18 -16.41
CA SER A 187 5.61 -18.95 -15.24
C SER A 187 5.92 -18.18 -13.95
N LEU A 188 5.27 -18.58 -12.86
CA LEU A 188 5.45 -17.92 -11.56
C LEU A 188 6.93 -17.95 -11.08
N PRO A 189 7.67 -19.08 -11.10
CA PRO A 189 9.07 -19.11 -10.68
C PRO A 189 10.00 -18.26 -11.55
N GLU A 190 9.69 -18.09 -12.84
CA GLU A 190 10.48 -17.22 -13.72
C GLU A 190 10.30 -15.74 -13.32
N LEU A 191 9.07 -15.28 -13.07
CA LEU A 191 8.83 -13.91 -12.59
C LEU A 191 9.48 -13.67 -11.22
N GLN A 192 9.31 -14.58 -10.26
CA GLN A 192 9.95 -14.50 -8.95
C GLN A 192 11.47 -14.36 -9.08
N THR A 193 12.11 -15.20 -9.90
CA THR A 193 13.55 -15.13 -10.18
C THR A 193 13.97 -13.80 -10.81
N ILE A 194 13.20 -13.28 -11.78
CA ILE A 194 13.46 -11.99 -12.42
C ILE A 194 13.43 -10.84 -11.40
N PHE A 195 12.40 -10.77 -10.56
CA PHE A 195 12.24 -9.67 -9.61
C PHE A 195 13.21 -9.77 -8.41
N LEU A 196 13.46 -10.97 -7.88
CA LEU A 196 14.52 -11.21 -6.89
C LEU A 196 15.89 -10.74 -7.41
N ASN A 197 16.25 -11.09 -8.65
CA ASN A 197 17.51 -10.65 -9.28
C ASN A 197 17.56 -9.14 -9.55
N GLN A 198 16.42 -8.45 -9.60
CA GLN A 198 16.35 -6.99 -9.69
C GLN A 198 16.42 -6.30 -8.32
N GLY A 199 16.54 -7.05 -7.23
CA GLY A 199 16.60 -6.53 -5.85
C GLY A 199 15.24 -6.23 -5.24
N TYR A 200 14.19 -6.95 -5.65
CA TYR A 200 12.92 -7.00 -4.93
C TYR A 200 12.95 -8.12 -3.87
N HIS A 201 12.22 -7.96 -2.78
CA HIS A 201 11.84 -8.99 -1.83
C HIS A 201 10.33 -9.27 -1.90
N ALA A 202 9.87 -10.37 -1.32
CA ALA A 202 8.43 -10.66 -1.22
C ALA A 202 7.79 -9.67 -0.23
N THR A 203 6.75 -8.95 -0.66
CA THR A 203 6.10 -7.90 0.15
C THR A 203 5.53 -8.48 1.44
N ALA A 204 5.78 -7.82 2.57
CA ALA A 204 5.30 -8.26 3.88
C ALA A 204 3.77 -8.44 3.90
N HIS A 205 3.30 -9.48 4.60
CA HIS A 205 1.87 -9.84 4.59
C HIS A 205 0.97 -8.68 5.02
N TYR A 206 1.36 -7.97 6.09
CA TYR A 206 0.57 -6.86 6.61
C TYR A 206 0.43 -5.68 5.64
N ALA A 207 1.35 -5.56 4.67
CA ALA A 207 1.42 -4.49 3.68
C ALA A 207 0.64 -4.84 2.39
N GLY A 208 -0.32 -5.76 2.47
CA GLY A 208 -1.08 -6.30 1.33
C GLY A 208 -0.35 -7.38 0.53
N GLY A 209 0.88 -7.72 0.93
CA GLY A 209 1.68 -8.75 0.28
C GLY A 209 1.37 -10.17 0.73
N SER A 210 2.11 -11.11 0.13
CA SER A 210 2.36 -12.51 0.54
C SER A 210 1.53 -13.11 1.69
N ALA A 211 0.21 -13.17 1.54
CA ALA A 211 -0.66 -13.91 2.47
C ALA A 211 -0.37 -15.41 2.38
N ASP A 212 -0.46 -16.17 3.47
CA ASP A 212 -0.12 -17.60 3.50
C ASP A 212 -0.88 -18.44 2.44
N TRP A 213 -2.08 -18.00 2.05
CA TRP A 213 -2.92 -18.61 1.01
C TRP A 213 -2.60 -18.14 -0.42
N ASN A 214 -1.77 -17.11 -0.60
CA ASN A 214 -1.26 -16.60 -1.87
C ASN A 214 0.18 -16.00 -1.76
N PRO A 215 1.18 -16.76 -1.29
CA PRO A 215 2.33 -16.20 -0.57
C PRO A 215 3.46 -15.62 -1.44
N ALA A 216 3.31 -15.57 -2.77
CA ALA A 216 4.46 -15.39 -3.65
C ALA A 216 4.18 -14.63 -4.96
N ARG A 217 3.27 -13.65 -4.89
CA ARG A 217 2.83 -12.84 -6.05
C ARG A 217 3.01 -11.32 -5.90
N ASP A 218 3.26 -10.79 -4.70
CA ASP A 218 3.55 -9.37 -4.50
C ASP A 218 5.00 -9.20 -4.08
N TYR A 219 5.72 -8.32 -4.77
CA TYR A 219 7.13 -8.05 -4.59
C TYR A 219 7.38 -6.56 -4.42
N THR A 220 8.15 -6.21 -3.40
CA THR A 220 8.53 -4.84 -3.06
C THR A 220 10.03 -4.66 -3.27
N LYS A 221 10.43 -3.52 -3.84
CA LYS A 221 11.81 -3.07 -3.85
C LYS A 221 11.89 -1.69 -3.23
N CYS A 222 12.64 -1.57 -2.13
CA CYS A 222 12.98 -0.27 -1.56
C CYS A 222 13.68 0.63 -2.59
N VAL A 223 13.28 1.89 -2.64
CA VAL A 223 13.92 2.92 -3.47
C VAL A 223 14.06 4.23 -2.71
N SER A 224 14.99 5.07 -3.17
CA SER A 224 15.02 6.48 -2.79
C SER A 224 14.23 7.27 -3.83
N ALA A 225 13.29 8.09 -3.38
CA ALA A 225 12.46 8.95 -4.23
C ALA A 225 12.12 10.23 -3.47
N TYR A 226 11.80 11.31 -4.19
CA TYR A 226 11.38 12.59 -3.63
C TYR A 226 12.34 13.12 -2.52
N ASN A 227 13.65 12.98 -2.74
CA ASN A 227 14.73 13.32 -1.79
C ASN A 227 14.73 12.53 -0.46
N CYS A 228 13.91 11.50 -0.31
CA CYS A 228 13.98 10.55 0.80
C CYS A 228 14.72 9.27 0.44
N GLY A 229 15.41 8.71 1.44
CA GLY A 229 16.02 7.38 1.40
C GLY A 229 15.26 6.39 2.29
N SER A 230 16.01 5.44 2.87
CA SER A 230 15.54 4.56 3.95
C SER A 230 14.22 3.84 3.68
N CYS A 231 14.03 3.25 2.49
CA CYS A 231 12.86 2.44 2.13
C CYS A 231 11.48 3.14 2.24
N ALA A 232 11.41 4.46 2.47
CA ALA A 232 10.15 5.20 2.56
C ALA A 232 9.30 5.06 1.28
N PHE A 233 9.95 4.86 0.12
CA PHE A 233 9.29 4.54 -1.14
C PHE A 233 9.64 3.13 -1.60
N ARG A 234 8.69 2.53 -2.31
CA ARG A 234 8.88 1.27 -3.03
C ARG A 234 8.59 1.37 -4.51
N TYR A 235 9.15 0.42 -5.23
CA TYR A 235 8.57 -0.13 -6.45
C TYR A 235 7.78 -1.38 -6.07
N GLN A 236 6.50 -1.47 -6.47
CA GLN A 236 5.67 -2.68 -6.33
C GLN A 236 5.67 -3.47 -7.63
N ALA A 237 5.63 -4.79 -7.53
CA ALA A 237 5.34 -5.71 -8.62
C ALA A 237 4.34 -6.79 -8.18
N VAL A 238 3.19 -6.87 -8.85
CA VAL A 238 2.13 -7.86 -8.57
C VAL A 238 1.99 -8.83 -9.75
N PHE A 239 2.05 -10.14 -9.49
CA PHE A 239 1.94 -11.18 -10.51
C PHE A 239 0.50 -11.65 -10.67
N ALA A 240 -0.13 -11.27 -11.78
CA ALA A 240 -1.51 -11.63 -12.11
C ALA A 240 -1.55 -12.72 -13.19
N ASP A 241 -2.57 -13.58 -13.14
CA ASP A 241 -2.78 -14.64 -14.12
C ASP A 241 -3.05 -14.06 -15.52
N THR A 242 -2.74 -14.84 -16.54
CA THR A 242 -3.14 -14.56 -17.93
C THR A 242 -4.31 -15.47 -18.33
N ASN A 243 -4.83 -15.31 -19.54
CA ASN A 243 -5.78 -16.24 -20.15
C ASN A 243 -5.18 -17.63 -20.46
N THR A 244 -3.89 -17.86 -20.20
CA THR A 244 -3.19 -19.12 -20.43
C THR A 244 -2.86 -19.78 -19.09
N ALA A 245 -3.19 -21.07 -18.95
CA ALA A 245 -3.01 -21.80 -17.70
C ALA A 245 -1.54 -21.78 -17.23
N ASN A 246 -1.33 -21.54 -15.93
CA ASN A 246 -0.01 -21.44 -15.28
C ASN A 246 0.92 -20.35 -15.87
N LYS A 247 0.36 -19.35 -16.55
CA LYS A 247 1.09 -18.23 -17.14
C LYS A 247 0.60 -16.90 -16.59
N TYR A 248 1.57 -16.01 -16.37
CA TYR A 248 1.45 -14.78 -15.59
C TYR A 248 1.97 -13.57 -16.35
N HIS A 249 1.63 -12.40 -15.84
CA HIS A 249 2.26 -11.12 -16.16
C HIS A 249 2.56 -10.35 -14.87
N ALA A 250 3.50 -9.42 -14.91
CA ALA A 250 3.78 -8.54 -13.79
C ALA A 250 3.12 -7.17 -14.00
N ILE A 251 2.40 -6.69 -13.01
CA ILE A 251 1.88 -5.32 -12.94
C ILE A 251 2.81 -4.54 -12.02
N VAL A 252 3.52 -3.55 -12.56
CA VAL A 252 4.59 -2.81 -11.88
C VAL A 252 4.17 -1.35 -11.65
N GLN A 253 4.44 -0.84 -10.46
CA GLN A 253 4.03 0.50 -10.00
C GLN A 253 5.21 1.19 -9.30
N VAL A 254 5.61 2.39 -9.77
CA VAL A 254 6.90 3.02 -9.43
C VAL A 254 6.88 4.57 -9.43
N PRO A 255 7.52 5.24 -8.46
CA PRO A 255 7.60 4.92 -7.03
C PRO A 255 6.32 5.27 -6.27
N GLU A 256 6.05 4.59 -5.16
CA GLU A 256 4.92 4.90 -4.25
C GLU A 256 5.35 4.84 -2.77
N PRO A 257 4.62 5.51 -1.85
CA PRO A 257 4.85 5.39 -0.40
C PRO A 257 4.76 3.92 0.06
N ASN A 258 5.72 3.46 0.86
CA ASN A 258 5.89 2.04 1.15
C ASN A 258 4.98 1.56 2.31
N PRO A 259 3.98 0.68 2.08
CA PRO A 259 3.11 0.14 3.12
C PRO A 259 3.80 -0.83 4.08
N GLU A 260 5.05 -1.25 3.83
CA GLU A 260 5.85 -2.04 4.77
C GLU A 260 6.39 -1.20 5.95
N ILE A 261 5.51 -0.46 6.63
CA ILE A 261 5.87 0.55 7.62
C ILE A 261 6.65 0.04 8.85
N LEU A 262 6.76 -1.28 9.07
CA LEU A 262 7.60 -1.88 10.11
C LEU A 262 9.00 -2.29 9.62
N SER A 263 9.33 -2.13 8.33
CA SER A 263 10.61 -2.56 7.76
C SER A 263 11.67 -1.44 7.66
N TYR A 264 11.32 -0.20 8.02
CA TYR A 264 12.20 0.95 7.87
C TYR A 264 11.92 2.10 8.86
N ILE A 265 12.91 2.97 9.06
CA ILE A 265 12.81 4.19 9.88
C ILE A 265 12.06 5.27 9.10
N TRP A 266 11.02 5.83 9.70
CA TRP A 266 10.16 6.81 9.04
C TRP A 266 10.81 8.18 8.83
N PRO A 267 10.48 8.89 7.73
CA PRO A 267 10.98 10.22 7.46
C PRO A 267 10.39 11.29 8.40
N THR A 268 9.16 11.08 8.90
CA THR A 268 8.43 12.02 9.77
C THR A 268 7.58 11.27 10.80
N GLY A 269 7.18 11.99 11.86
CA GLY A 269 6.30 11.44 12.90
C GLY A 269 4.88 11.09 12.44
N SER A 270 4.40 11.57 11.30
CA SER A 270 3.05 11.30 10.74
C SER A 270 3.02 10.24 9.64
N TRP A 271 4.19 9.65 9.32
CA TRP A 271 4.37 8.87 8.10
C TRP A 271 3.47 7.63 7.99
N GLY A 272 3.26 6.89 9.08
CA GLY A 272 2.42 5.69 9.06
C GLY A 272 0.97 5.98 8.65
N LEU A 273 0.37 7.01 9.26
CA LEU A 273 -0.99 7.45 8.91
C LEU A 273 -1.04 8.07 7.51
N TYR A 274 0.00 8.79 7.08
CA TYR A 274 0.12 9.28 5.70
C TYR A 274 0.10 8.14 4.68
N VAL A 275 0.92 7.09 4.90
CA VAL A 275 0.98 5.92 4.01
C VAL A 275 -0.38 5.21 3.95
N LYS A 276 -1.02 4.95 5.09
CA LYS A 276 -2.36 4.34 5.11
C LYS A 276 -3.38 5.18 4.34
N TRP A 277 -3.47 6.48 4.64
CA TRP A 277 -4.38 7.39 3.94
C TRP A 277 -4.12 7.44 2.43
N TRP A 278 -2.86 7.39 2.00
CA TRP A 278 -2.50 7.42 0.59
C TRP A 278 -3.02 6.18 -0.16
N HIS A 279 -2.86 4.99 0.43
CA HIS A 279 -3.33 3.71 -0.12
C HIS A 279 -4.85 3.46 0.04
N ASP A 280 -5.51 4.14 0.97
CA ASP A 280 -6.97 4.01 1.18
C ASP A 280 -7.78 5.03 0.34
N TYR A 281 -7.24 6.24 0.11
CA TYR A 281 -8.00 7.37 -0.44
C TYR A 281 -7.36 8.11 -1.64
N SER A 282 -6.04 8.00 -1.85
CA SER A 282 -5.32 8.73 -2.91
C SER A 282 -4.88 7.88 -4.12
N CYS A 283 -4.78 6.55 -3.97
CA CYS A 283 -4.31 5.61 -5.01
C CYS A 283 -4.94 4.21 -4.83
#